data_AF-A0A0C9N231-F1
#
_entry.id   AF-A0A0C9N231-F1
#
_cell.length_a   1.000
_cell.length_b   1.000
_cell.length_c   1.000
_cell.angle_alpha   90.00
_cell.angle_beta   90.00
_cell.angle_gamma   90.00
#
_symmetry.space_group_name_H-M   'P 1'
#
loop_
_entity.id
_entity.type
_entity.pdbx_description
1 polymer ?
#
loop_
_entity_poly.entity_id
_entity_poly.type
_entity_poly.pdbx_seq_one_letter_code
_entity_poly.pdbx_strand_id
1 'polypeptide(L)'
;MEVNAYCVYNNVRNPDDKHKTTYWLRQQPYNAGPNYFSRFSQGALGSGEKACCSYANSDCVRSTNKDDELYMVARRTTGSQEYPPVVISLPAGGWIEFGGDAGPETQTLHVFNSDGSPYDYKYRTDPQAGYT
;
A
#
# COMPACT_ATOMS: atom_id res chain seq x y z
N MET A 1 -6.24 13.78 -16.44
CA MET A 1 -7.14 13.67 -15.26
C MET A 1 -6.21 13.55 -14.07
N GLU A 2 -6.10 14.58 -13.24
CA GLU A 2 -5.17 14.56 -12.09
C GLU A 2 -5.81 13.67 -11.01
N VAL A 3 -5.14 12.56 -10.68
CA VAL A 3 -5.64 11.62 -9.68
C VAL A 3 -5.35 12.21 -8.31
N ASN A 4 -6.38 12.71 -7.64
CA ASN A 4 -6.26 13.36 -6.33
C ASN A 4 -6.09 12.34 -5.18
N ALA A 5 -5.33 11.26 -5.36
CA ALA A 5 -5.25 10.16 -4.42
C ALA A 5 -3.92 9.43 -4.52
N TYR A 6 -3.50 8.81 -3.41
CA TYR A 6 -2.57 7.69 -3.49
C TYR A 6 -3.34 6.38 -3.64
N CYS A 7 -2.77 5.43 -4.36
CA CYS A 7 -3.39 4.13 -4.61
C CYS A 7 -2.43 2.97 -4.34
N VAL A 8 -2.99 1.82 -3.99
CA VAL A 8 -2.28 0.56 -3.89
C VAL A 8 -2.99 -0.44 -4.80
N TYR A 9 -2.22 -1.04 -5.71
CA TYR A 9 -2.68 -2.01 -6.69
C TYR A 9 -2.10 -3.38 -6.34
N ASN A 10 -2.96 -4.40 -6.31
CA ASN A 10 -2.53 -5.80 -6.21
C ASN A 10 -2.64 -6.45 -7.59
N ASN A 11 -1.58 -6.37 -8.38
CA ASN A 11 -1.45 -6.97 -9.70
C ASN A 11 -0.77 -8.36 -9.66
N VAL A 12 -0.65 -8.98 -8.48
CA VAL A 12 -0.01 -10.29 -8.32
C VAL A 12 -0.82 -11.34 -9.06
N ARG A 13 -0.17 -12.10 -9.94
CA ARG A 13 -0.80 -13.20 -10.69
C ARG A 13 -0.87 -14.43 -9.81
N ASN A 14 -2.09 -14.94 -9.61
CA ASN A 14 -2.33 -16.15 -8.85
C ASN A 14 -2.47 -17.34 -9.83
N PRO A 15 -1.58 -18.36 -9.78
CA PRO A 15 -1.69 -19.53 -10.65
C PRO A 15 -2.89 -20.43 -10.31
N ASP A 16 -3.36 -20.43 -9.07
CA ASP A 16 -4.54 -21.17 -8.61
C ASP A 16 -5.09 -20.58 -7.29
N ASP A 17 -6.16 -21.20 -6.77
CA ASP A 17 -6.83 -20.80 -5.52
C ASP A 17 -5.95 -20.93 -4.26
N LYS A 18 -4.99 -21.87 -4.26
CA LYS A 18 -4.05 -22.06 -3.13
C LYS A 18 -2.98 -20.99 -3.09
N HIS A 19 -2.77 -20.28 -4.19
CA HIS A 19 -1.82 -19.19 -4.30
C HIS A 19 -2.50 -17.82 -4.35
N LYS A 20 -3.75 -17.71 -3.87
CA LYS A 20 -4.44 -16.42 -3.75
C LYS A 20 -3.67 -15.47 -2.85
N THR A 21 -3.13 -14.41 -3.46
CA THR A 21 -2.45 -13.34 -2.73
C THR A 21 -3.43 -12.23 -2.37
N THR A 22 -3.43 -11.88 -1.08
CA THR A 22 -4.20 -10.76 -0.53
C THR A 22 -3.29 -9.83 0.27
N TYR A 23 -3.61 -8.53 0.25
CA TYR A 23 -2.95 -7.55 1.09
C TYR A 23 -3.94 -6.91 2.07
N TRP A 24 -3.57 -6.88 3.34
CA TRP A 24 -4.14 -5.94 4.28
C TRP A 24 -3.25 -4.70 4.32
N LEU A 25 -3.87 -3.52 4.25
CA LEU A 25 -3.17 -2.24 4.16
C LEU A 25 -3.60 -1.34 5.32
N ARG A 26 -2.64 -0.57 5.86
CA ARG A 26 -2.96 0.49 6.83
C ARG A 26 -1.92 1.60 6.83
N GLN A 27 -2.39 2.83 6.88
CA GLN A 27 -1.53 4.01 6.97
C GLN A 27 -0.86 4.16 8.33
N GLN A 28 0.43 4.50 8.33
CA GLN A 28 1.12 4.91 9.55
C GLN A 28 0.55 6.23 10.08
N PRO A 29 0.55 6.42 11.42
CA PRO A 29 -0.17 7.53 12.04
C PRO A 29 0.43 8.90 11.73
N TYR A 30 1.71 8.97 11.37
CA TYR A 30 2.45 10.22 11.24
C TYR A 30 1.94 11.14 10.12
N ASN A 31 1.32 10.59 9.08
CA ASN A 31 0.89 11.36 7.91
C ASN A 31 -0.63 11.56 7.80
N ALA A 32 -1.39 10.96 8.70
CA ALA A 32 -2.84 11.07 8.71
C ALA A 32 -3.31 12.22 9.60
N GLY A 33 -4.58 12.60 9.43
CA GLY A 33 -5.26 13.60 10.23
C GLY A 33 -5.31 13.26 11.73
N PRO A 34 -5.90 14.16 12.54
CA PRO A 34 -5.86 14.07 14.00
C PRO A 34 -6.49 12.79 14.59
N ASN A 35 -7.33 12.09 13.82
CA ASN A 35 -8.05 10.92 14.29
C ASN A 35 -7.31 9.63 13.90
N TYR A 36 -6.64 9.02 14.89
CA TYR A 36 -5.96 7.74 14.74
C TYR A 36 -6.86 6.62 14.17
N PHE A 37 -8.17 6.68 14.43
CA PHE A 37 -9.14 5.66 14.01
C PHE A 37 -9.73 5.87 12.61
N SER A 38 -9.60 7.05 12.00
CA SER A 38 -10.12 7.34 10.65
C SER A 38 -9.11 7.08 9.54
N ARG A 39 -7.91 6.59 9.90
CA ARG A 39 -6.82 6.36 8.95
C ARG A 39 -7.20 5.35 7.89
N PHE A 40 -6.68 5.58 6.69
CA PHE A 40 -6.84 4.65 5.59
C PHE A 40 -6.41 3.24 5.99
N SER A 41 -7.32 2.29 5.78
CA SER A 41 -7.05 0.87 5.91
C SER A 41 -7.90 0.10 4.92
N GLN A 42 -7.37 -1.03 4.46
CA GLN A 42 -8.06 -1.97 3.58
C GLN A 42 -7.89 -3.37 4.16
N GLY A 43 -9.01 -4.04 4.45
CA GLY A 43 -9.04 -5.31 5.17
C GLY A 43 -8.51 -6.51 4.36
N ALA A 44 -8.87 -6.56 3.08
CA ALA A 44 -8.35 -7.53 2.13
C ALA A 44 -8.39 -6.90 0.75
N LEU A 45 -7.22 -6.81 0.11
CA LEU A 45 -7.05 -6.38 -1.27
C LEU A 45 -6.63 -7.60 -2.09
N GLY A 46 -7.57 -8.19 -2.83
CA GLY A 46 -7.37 -9.34 -3.69
C GLY A 46 -6.64 -9.00 -4.99
N SER A 47 -6.28 -10.03 -5.75
CA SER A 47 -5.62 -9.87 -7.05
C SER A 47 -6.54 -9.17 -8.06
N GLY A 48 -5.98 -8.21 -8.79
CA GLY A 48 -6.69 -7.31 -9.69
C GLY A 48 -7.38 -6.13 -9.00
N GLU A 49 -7.40 -6.09 -7.67
CA GLU A 49 -8.06 -5.02 -6.93
C GLU A 49 -7.11 -3.84 -6.65
N LYS A 50 -7.71 -2.68 -6.40
CA LYS A 50 -7.00 -1.50 -5.91
C LYS A 50 -7.76 -0.83 -4.76
N ALA A 51 -7.02 -0.17 -3.89
CA ALA A 51 -7.58 0.72 -2.88
C ALA A 51 -6.86 2.06 -2.93
N CYS A 52 -7.62 3.15 -2.82
CA CYS A 52 -7.08 4.51 -2.93
C CYS A 52 -7.59 5.39 -1.79
N CYS A 53 -6.78 6.36 -1.38
CA CYS A 53 -7.18 7.40 -0.45
C CYS A 53 -6.85 8.77 -1.04
N SER A 54 -7.83 9.67 -1.04
CA SER A 54 -7.62 10.98 -1.63
C SER A 54 -6.68 11.83 -0.78
N TYR A 55 -5.60 12.39 -1.37
CA TYR A 55 -4.75 13.30 -0.61
C TYR A 55 -5.46 14.60 -0.24
N ALA A 56 -6.55 14.97 -0.93
CA ALA A 56 -7.37 16.10 -0.54
C ALA A 56 -8.17 15.85 0.77
N ASN A 57 -8.26 14.60 1.23
CA ASN A 57 -8.85 14.26 2.52
C ASN A 57 -7.79 14.28 3.62
N SER A 58 -7.99 15.11 4.64
CA SER A 58 -7.07 15.24 5.77
C SER A 58 -6.94 13.96 6.60
N ASP A 59 -7.90 13.04 6.56
CA ASP A 59 -7.77 11.70 7.16
C ASP A 59 -6.77 10.82 6.39
N CYS A 60 -6.60 11.06 5.09
CA CYS A 60 -5.64 10.36 4.24
C CYS A 60 -4.27 11.06 4.23
N VAL A 61 -4.24 12.40 4.16
CA VAL A 61 -3.01 13.21 4.09
C VAL A 61 -3.27 14.52 4.81
N ARG A 62 -2.69 14.67 6.00
CA ARG A 62 -2.96 15.82 6.89
C ARG A 62 -2.72 17.18 6.22
N SER A 63 -1.66 17.30 5.42
CA SER A 63 -1.25 18.54 4.75
C SER A 63 -2.06 18.83 3.48
N THR A 64 -2.79 17.84 2.97
CA THR A 64 -3.41 17.83 1.63
C THR A 64 -2.45 18.01 0.45
N ASN A 65 -1.14 17.89 0.68
CA ASN A 65 -0.12 18.02 -0.35
C ASN A 65 0.13 16.67 -1.04
N LYS A 66 0.11 16.67 -2.38
CA LYS A 66 0.33 15.46 -3.20
C LYS A 66 1.78 14.95 -3.18
N ASP A 67 2.73 15.81 -2.83
CA ASP A 67 4.16 15.47 -2.82
C ASP A 67 4.65 15.00 -1.44
N ASP A 68 3.77 14.94 -0.44
CA ASP A 68 4.13 14.45 0.88
C ASP A 68 4.47 12.95 0.85
N GLU A 69 5.57 12.58 1.52
CA GLU A 69 5.94 11.18 1.72
C GLU A 69 5.04 10.57 2.81
N LEU A 70 4.30 9.54 2.44
CA LEU A 70 3.47 8.73 3.33
C LEU A 70 4.15 7.39 3.61
N TYR A 71 3.77 6.74 4.71
CA TYR A 71 4.20 5.38 5.03
C TYR A 71 3.00 4.44 5.13
N MET A 72 3.01 3.37 4.34
CA MET A 72 2.01 2.32 4.32
C MET A 72 2.55 1.05 4.97
N VAL A 73 1.77 0.45 5.87
CA VAL A 73 1.97 -0.92 6.33
C VAL A 73 1.20 -1.85 5.39
N ALA A 74 1.87 -2.85 4.84
CA ALA A 74 1.25 -3.91 4.06
C ALA A 74 1.52 -5.27 4.72
N ARG A 75 0.46 -6.06 4.92
CA ARG A 75 0.54 -7.46 5.36
C ARG A 75 0.07 -8.34 4.23
N ARG A 76 0.89 -9.31 3.85
CA ARG A 76 0.62 -10.22 2.74
C ARG A 76 0.22 -11.58 3.28
N THR A 77 -0.82 -12.15 2.66
CA THR A 77 -1.13 -13.56 2.78
C THR A 77 -1.18 -14.18 1.40
N THR A 78 -0.53 -15.34 1.21
CA THR A 78 -0.63 -16.14 -0.01
C THR A 78 -1.09 -17.54 0.38
N GLY A 79 -2.30 -17.92 -0.04
CA GLY A 79 -2.92 -19.15 0.44
C GLY A 79 -3.12 -19.11 1.96
N SER A 80 -2.51 -20.07 2.67
CA SER A 80 -2.50 -20.11 4.14
C SER A 80 -1.24 -19.52 4.77
N GLN A 81 -0.28 -19.03 3.96
CA GLN A 81 0.97 -18.49 4.46
C GLN A 81 0.86 -16.98 4.69
N GLU A 82 1.09 -16.56 5.93
CA GLU A 82 1.28 -15.16 6.29
C GLU A 82 2.75 -14.78 6.20
N TYR A 83 3.01 -13.56 5.72
CA TYR A 83 4.35 -13.01 5.64
C TYR A 83 4.52 -11.82 6.59
N PRO A 84 5.75 -11.56 7.05
CA PRO A 84 6.02 -10.41 7.90
C PRO A 84 5.49 -9.10 7.28
N PRO A 85 4.88 -8.21 8.10
CA PRO A 85 4.47 -6.90 7.63
C PRO A 85 5.66 -6.10 7.11
N VAL A 86 5.40 -5.27 6.09
CA VAL A 86 6.38 -4.37 5.51
C VAL A 86 5.87 -2.93 5.62
N VAL A 87 6.81 -2.00 5.73
CA VAL A 87 6.55 -0.56 5.67
C VAL A 87 7.17 -0.03 4.38
N ILE A 88 6.34 0.60 3.56
CA ILE A 88 6.71 1.15 2.25
C ILE A 88 6.39 2.64 2.25
N SER A 89 7.33 3.48 1.79
CA SER A 89 7.02 4.90 1.54
C SER A 89 6.48 5.13 0.12
N LEU A 90 5.59 6.11 -0.02
CA LEU A 90 5.00 6.52 -1.29
C LEU A 90 4.62 8.00 -1.25
N PRO A 91 4.62 8.72 -2.38
CA PRO A 91 4.09 10.07 -2.42
C PRO A 91 2.57 10.06 -2.34
N ALA A 92 2.00 11.09 -1.72
CA ALA A 92 0.57 11.24 -1.46
C ALA A 92 -0.32 11.27 -2.70
N GLY A 93 0.20 11.65 -3.86
CA GLY A 93 -0.46 11.52 -5.17
C GLY A 93 0.02 10.35 -6.02
N GLY A 94 0.90 9.50 -5.47
CA GLY A 94 1.52 8.39 -6.18
C GLY A 94 0.79 7.06 -6.03
N TRP A 95 1.44 5.97 -6.40
CA TRP A 95 0.87 4.64 -6.15
C TRP A 95 1.92 3.55 -5.97
N ILE A 96 1.50 2.47 -5.32
CA ILE A 96 2.25 1.22 -5.17
C ILE A 96 1.63 0.17 -6.09
N GLU A 97 2.47 -0.58 -6.80
CA GLU A 97 2.09 -1.77 -7.54
C GLU A 97 2.78 -2.99 -6.96
N PHE A 98 2.01 -3.90 -6.38
CA PHE A 98 2.45 -5.26 -6.08
C PHE A 98 2.21 -6.11 -7.32
N GLY A 99 3.26 -6.74 -7.86
CA GLY A 99 3.18 -7.52 -9.09
C GLY A 99 3.93 -8.85 -9.01
N GLY A 100 4.19 -9.44 -10.17
CA GLY A 100 4.84 -10.75 -10.29
C GLY A 100 3.88 -11.91 -10.07
N ASP A 101 4.44 -13.11 -9.91
CA ASP A 101 3.66 -14.31 -9.64
C ASP A 101 3.55 -14.56 -8.14
N ALA A 102 2.46 -15.20 -7.71
CA ALA A 102 2.22 -15.53 -6.30
C ALA A 102 3.30 -16.49 -5.77
N GLY A 103 4.28 -15.91 -5.09
CA GLY A 103 5.41 -16.60 -4.48
C GLY A 103 6.39 -15.55 -3.92
N PRO A 104 7.11 -15.85 -2.82
CA PRO A 104 7.97 -14.87 -2.17
C PRO A 104 9.13 -14.40 -3.04
N GLU A 105 9.61 -15.24 -3.96
CA GLU A 105 10.78 -14.97 -4.81
C GLU A 105 10.44 -14.27 -6.13
N THR A 106 9.17 -14.33 -6.55
CA THR A 106 8.72 -13.84 -7.86
C THR A 106 7.90 -12.56 -7.79
N GLN A 107 7.57 -12.10 -6.59
CA GLN A 107 6.83 -10.85 -6.41
C GLN A 107 7.71 -9.63 -6.66
N THR A 108 7.12 -8.64 -7.31
CA THR A 108 7.74 -7.33 -7.56
C THR A 108 7.00 -6.24 -6.81
N LEU A 109 7.72 -5.17 -6.49
CA LEU A 109 7.17 -3.96 -5.90
C LEU A 109 7.71 -2.74 -6.63
N HIS A 110 6.79 -1.92 -7.14
CA HIS A 110 7.11 -0.64 -7.76
C HIS A 110 6.32 0.46 -7.08
N VAL A 111 6.93 1.63 -6.95
CA VAL A 111 6.28 2.83 -6.43
C VAL A 111 6.51 3.96 -7.42
N PHE A 112 5.46 4.74 -7.67
CA PHE A 112 5.45 5.79 -8.67
C PHE A 112 4.99 7.12 -8.07
N ASN A 113 5.54 8.20 -8.61
CA ASN A 113 5.06 9.56 -8.38
C ASN A 113 3.71 9.80 -9.06
N SER A 114 3.06 10.93 -8.78
CA SER A 114 1.78 11.31 -9.39
C SER A 114 1.83 11.47 -10.91
N ASP A 115 3.01 11.70 -11.47
CA ASP A 115 3.26 11.79 -12.91
C ASP A 115 3.62 10.44 -13.57
N GLY A 116 3.70 9.36 -12.78
CA GLY A 116 4.08 8.02 -13.24
C GLY A 116 5.57 7.77 -13.38
N SER A 117 6.43 8.72 -13.02
CA SER A 117 7.86 8.45 -12.89
C SER A 117 8.14 7.53 -11.68
N PRO A 118 9.17 6.67 -11.73
CA PRO A 118 9.56 5.84 -10.59
C PRO A 118 9.89 6.70 -9.36
N TYR A 119 9.46 6.26 -8.19
CA TYR A 119 9.77 6.88 -6.91
C TYR A 119 10.82 6.05 -6.16
N ASP A 120 11.83 6.73 -5.59
CA ASP A 120 12.84 6.12 -4.74
C ASP A 120 12.28 5.89 -3.33
N TYR A 121 11.55 4.78 -3.17
CA TYR A 121 10.83 4.47 -1.95
C TYR A 121 11.72 3.84 -0.88
N LYS A 122 11.36 4.09 0.38
CA LYS A 122 11.91 3.38 1.53
C LYS A 122 11.11 2.10 1.77
N TYR A 123 11.82 1.02 2.05
CA TYR A 123 11.26 -0.28 2.35
C TYR A 123 11.92 -0.87 3.58
N ARG A 124 11.12 -1.40 4.51
CA ARG A 124 11.63 -2.23 5.60
C ARG A 124 10.61 -3.29 6.01
N THR A 125 11.11 -4.45 6.41
CA THR A 125 10.30 -5.42 7.15
C THR A 125 10.18 -4.97 8.61
N ASP A 126 8.96 -4.95 9.13
CA ASP A 126 8.68 -4.50 10.50
C ASP A 126 7.66 -5.44 11.14
N PRO A 127 8.09 -6.47 11.89
CA PRO A 127 7.20 -7.43 12.52
C PRO A 127 6.22 -6.81 13.53
N GLN A 128 6.50 -5.60 14.03
CA GLN A 128 5.65 -4.89 14.97
C GLN A 128 4.67 -3.95 14.26
N ALA A 129 4.86 -3.69 12.96
CA ALA A 129 3.99 -2.80 12.21
C ALA A 129 2.55 -3.36 12.09
N GLY A 130 1.58 -2.49 12.39
CA GLY A 130 0.14 -2.79 12.31
C GLY A 130 -0.46 -3.45 13.57
N TYR A 131 0.30 -3.67 14.65
CA TYR A 131 -0.19 -4.19 15.93
C TYR A 131 -0.77 -3.13 16.89
N THR A 132 -1.06 -1.93 16.37
CA THR A 132 -1.72 -0.82 17.07
C THR A 132 -2.81 -0.29 16.16
#